data_AF-A0A1E3NWL2-F1
#
_entry.id   AF-A0A1E3NWL2-F1
#
_cell.length_a   1.000
_cell.length_b   1.000
_cell.length_c   1.000
_cell.angle_alpha   90.00
_cell.angle_beta   90.00
_cell.angle_gamma   90.00
#
_symmetry.space_group_name_H-M   'P 1'
#
loop_
_entity.id
_entity.type
_entity.pdbx_description
1 polymer ?
#
loop_
_entity_poly.entity_id
_entity_poly.type
_entity_poly.pdbx_seq_one_letter_code
_entity_poly.pdbx_strand_id
1 'polypeptide(L)'
;MSDPSASYQSPSISRQFHTAKDHPTQFQHSTNGLTTGPSQFVLEAGAIDRDMPSPGSNSPMGTLRAKVTTLQDDINDFLTERMGVETVEKRGKEEEYEKKLLDGADDDSEEE
;
A
#
# COMPACT_ATOMS: atom_id res chain seq x y z
N MET A 1 -2.68 -14.84 -24.70
CA MET A 1 -2.00 -14.85 -23.39
C MET A 1 -2.99 -14.30 -22.39
N SER A 2 -3.14 -14.93 -21.22
CA SER A 2 -3.99 -14.42 -20.15
C SER A 2 -3.33 -13.19 -19.50
N ASP A 3 -4.14 -12.22 -19.11
CA ASP A 3 -3.66 -11.08 -18.32
C ASP A 3 -3.30 -11.51 -16.89
N PRO A 4 -2.27 -10.90 -16.28
CA PRO A 4 -1.91 -11.21 -14.90
C PRO A 4 -3.01 -10.74 -13.94
N SER A 5 -3.25 -11.53 -12.90
CA SER A 5 -4.19 -11.22 -11.83
C SER A 5 -3.68 -11.79 -10.50
N ALA A 6 -4.16 -11.24 -9.40
CA ALA A 6 -3.82 -11.70 -8.06
C ALA A 6 -5.06 -11.79 -7.16
N SER A 7 -4.99 -12.65 -6.16
CA SER A 7 -6.02 -12.78 -5.12
C SER A 7 -5.35 -12.75 -3.76
N TYR A 8 -5.79 -11.85 -2.91
CA TYR A 8 -5.40 -11.73 -1.52
C TYR A 8 -6.48 -12.28 -0.62
N GLN A 9 -6.10 -13.07 0.38
CA GLN A 9 -7.03 -13.60 1.38
C GLN A 9 -6.42 -13.53 2.77
N SER A 10 -7.21 -13.04 3.72
CA SER A 10 -6.90 -13.02 5.14
C SER A 10 -8.15 -13.41 5.94
N PRO A 11 -8.06 -13.67 7.25
CA PRO A 11 -9.22 -14.05 8.06
C PRO A 11 -10.37 -13.03 8.05
N SER A 12 -10.06 -11.75 7.83
CA SER A 12 -11.02 -10.64 7.87
C SER A 12 -11.45 -10.11 6.50
N ILE A 13 -10.64 -10.29 5.45
CA ILE A 13 -10.92 -9.74 4.12
C ILE A 13 -10.32 -10.59 2.99
N SER A 14 -11.02 -10.59 1.86
CA SER A 14 -10.56 -11.12 0.58
C SER A 14 -10.64 -10.03 -0.49
N ARG A 15 -9.62 -9.93 -1.36
CA ARG A 15 -9.52 -8.92 -2.42
C ARG A 15 -8.98 -9.57 -3.69
N GLN A 16 -9.59 -9.27 -4.83
CA GLN A 16 -9.08 -9.67 -6.14
C GLN A 16 -8.53 -8.44 -6.88
N PHE A 17 -7.46 -8.62 -7.62
CA PHE A 17 -6.78 -7.59 -8.40
C PHE A 17 -6.73 -8.01 -9.87
N HIS A 18 -7.26 -7.18 -10.77
CA HIS A 18 -7.32 -7.46 -12.21
C HIS A 18 -6.78 -6.29 -13.03
N THR A 19 -5.71 -6.52 -13.79
CA THR A 19 -5.10 -5.48 -14.61
C THR A 19 -5.99 -4.99 -15.76
N ALA A 20 -6.99 -5.78 -16.20
CA ALA A 20 -7.85 -5.44 -17.34
C ALA A 20 -9.21 -4.81 -16.96
N LYS A 21 -9.67 -4.99 -15.72
CA LYS A 21 -11.01 -4.54 -15.27
C LYS A 21 -10.95 -3.33 -14.34
N ASP A 22 -9.88 -3.25 -13.54
CA ASP A 22 -9.76 -2.23 -12.50
C ASP A 22 -9.09 -0.95 -13.04
N HIS A 23 -8.60 -0.96 -14.28
CA HIS A 23 -7.99 0.20 -14.93
C HIS A 23 -8.76 0.56 -16.20
N PRO A 24 -9.40 1.74 -16.27
CA PRO A 24 -9.90 2.24 -17.55
C PRO A 24 -8.70 2.34 -18.49
N THR A 25 -8.92 2.00 -19.76
CA THR A 25 -7.92 1.94 -20.85
C THR A 25 -7.09 3.22 -21.07
N GLN A 26 -7.32 4.26 -20.27
CA GLN A 26 -6.60 5.52 -20.21
C GLN A 26 -5.45 5.57 -19.18
N PHE A 27 -5.41 4.69 -18.17
CA PHE A 27 -4.20 4.53 -17.35
C PHE A 27 -3.23 3.63 -18.10
N GLN A 28 -2.26 4.25 -18.76
CA GLN A 28 -1.16 3.53 -19.40
C GLN A 28 -0.41 2.76 -18.33
N HIS A 29 -0.48 1.43 -18.40
CA HIS A 29 0.43 0.57 -17.64
C HIS A 29 1.86 1.08 -17.80
N SER A 30 2.54 1.33 -16.69
CA SER A 30 3.89 1.86 -16.66
C SER A 30 4.86 0.77 -16.23
N THR A 31 6.06 0.77 -16.79
CA THR A 31 7.16 -0.06 -16.27
C THR A 31 7.83 0.57 -15.05
N ASN A 32 7.59 1.86 -14.82
CA ASN A 32 8.03 2.58 -13.62
C ASN A 32 6.88 2.54 -12.62
N GLY A 33 7.01 1.71 -11.58
CA GLY A 33 6.01 1.61 -10.52
C GLY A 33 6.09 2.80 -9.58
N LEU A 34 4.94 3.30 -9.14
CA LEU A 34 4.83 4.43 -8.22
C LEU A 34 5.34 4.07 -6.83
N THR A 35 5.18 2.81 -6.45
CA THR A 35 5.61 2.27 -5.16
C THR A 35 7.01 1.65 -5.22
N THR A 36 7.69 1.74 -6.37
CA THR A 36 9.02 1.14 -6.58
C THR A 36 10.09 2.20 -6.79
N GLY A 37 11.25 1.99 -6.15
CA GLY A 37 12.43 2.84 -6.30
C GLY A 37 12.81 3.58 -5.01
N PRO A 38 13.89 4.38 -5.06
CA PRO A 38 14.32 5.19 -3.93
C PRO A 38 13.25 6.21 -3.54
N SER A 39 13.16 6.55 -2.26
CA SER A 39 12.24 7.60 -1.82
C SER A 39 12.61 8.94 -2.45
N GLN A 40 11.63 9.82 -2.58
CA GLN A 40 11.82 11.17 -3.14
C GLN A 40 12.93 11.95 -2.42
N PHE A 41 13.03 11.80 -1.10
CA PHE A 41 14.11 12.37 -0.30
C PHE A 41 15.51 11.91 -0.73
N VAL A 42 15.66 10.63 -1.08
CA VAL A 42 16.93 10.06 -1.54
C VAL A 42 17.27 10.52 -2.95
N LEU A 43 16.27 10.63 -3.83
CA LEU A 43 16.44 11.18 -5.18
C LEU A 43 16.86 12.66 -5.14
N GLU A 44 16.23 13.47 -4.28
CA GLU A 44 16.57 14.89 -4.09
C GLU A 44 17.96 15.09 -3.50
N ALA A 45 18.46 14.14 -2.71
CA ALA A 45 19.85 14.11 -2.23
C ALA A 45 20.88 13.76 -3.33
N GLY A 46 20.45 13.58 -4.58
CA GLY A 46 21.32 13.33 -5.73
C GLY A 46 21.61 11.86 -6.01
N ALA A 47 20.89 10.92 -5.39
CA ALA A 47 21.02 9.51 -5.69
C ALA A 47 20.46 9.21 -7.09
N ILE A 48 21.16 8.37 -7.85
CA ILE A 48 20.72 7.86 -9.15
C ILE A 48 20.21 6.44 -8.95
N ASP A 49 18.97 6.17 -9.35
CA ASP A 49 18.42 4.82 -9.38
C ASP A 49 19.05 4.03 -10.54
N ARG A 50 20.00 3.16 -10.19
CA ARG A 50 20.69 2.29 -11.16
C ARG A 50 19.89 1.05 -11.52
N ASP A 51 18.88 0.71 -10.69
CA ASP A 51 18.02 -0.46 -10.87
C ASP A 51 16.71 -0.10 -11.58
N MET A 52 16.57 1.18 -11.98
CA MET A 52 15.43 1.67 -12.73
C MET A 52 15.21 0.79 -13.98
N PRO A 53 13.98 0.31 -14.21
CA PRO A 53 13.69 -0.53 -15.35
C PRO A 53 13.93 0.20 -16.67
N SER A 54 14.33 -0.56 -17.69
CA SER A 54 14.45 -0.03 -19.05
C SER A 54 13.13 0.60 -19.52
N PRO A 55 13.16 1.64 -20.38
CA PRO A 55 11.96 2.27 -20.91
C PRO A 55 10.97 1.27 -21.51
N GLY A 56 9.68 1.59 -21.38
CA GLY A 56 8.60 0.76 -21.89
C GLY A 56 8.80 0.42 -23.37
N SER A 57 8.58 -0.85 -23.70
CA SER A 57 8.64 -1.38 -25.07
C SER A 57 7.26 -1.93 -25.44
N ASN A 58 6.79 -1.66 -26.66
CA ASN A 58 5.54 -2.25 -27.17
C ASN A 58 5.67 -3.74 -27.53
N SER A 59 6.76 -4.40 -27.12
CA SER A 59 6.91 -5.85 -27.23
C SER A 59 5.95 -6.56 -26.26
N PRO A 60 5.60 -7.83 -26.53
CA PRO A 60 4.77 -8.62 -25.61
C PRO A 60 5.32 -8.66 -24.17
N MET A 61 6.64 -8.69 -24.01
CA MET A 61 7.31 -8.65 -22.71
C MET A 61 7.23 -7.27 -22.05
N GLY A 62 7.35 -6.19 -22.81
CA GLY A 62 7.20 -4.84 -22.27
C GLY A 62 5.76 -4.57 -21.79
N THR A 63 4.77 -5.02 -22.55
CA THR A 63 3.36 -4.98 -22.13
C THR A 63 3.11 -5.80 -20.87
N LEU A 64 3.67 -7.02 -20.79
CA LEU A 64 3.54 -7.85 -19.60
C LEU A 64 4.19 -7.20 -18.39
N ARG A 65 5.40 -6.66 -18.53
CA ARG A 65 6.10 -5.95 -17.45
C ARG A 65 5.25 -4.80 -16.93
N ALA A 66 4.74 -3.96 -17.82
CA ALA A 66 3.91 -2.83 -17.44
C ALA A 66 2.66 -3.27 -16.64
N LYS A 67 1.99 -4.34 -17.08
CA LYS A 67 0.83 -4.91 -16.36
C LYS A 67 1.21 -5.45 -14.97
N VAL A 68 2.34 -6.14 -14.86
CA VAL A 68 2.81 -6.68 -13.58
C VAL A 68 3.22 -5.56 -12.62
N THR A 69 3.86 -4.51 -13.12
CA THR A 69 4.22 -3.33 -12.33
C THR A 69 2.97 -2.61 -11.81
N THR A 70 1.94 -2.42 -12.64
CA THR A 70 0.64 -1.91 -12.17
C THR A 70 0.05 -2.78 -11.06
N LEU A 71 0.05 -4.10 -11.25
CA LEU A 71 -0.48 -5.03 -10.24
C LEU A 71 0.31 -4.96 -8.93
N GLN A 72 1.62 -4.75 -9.01
CA GLN A 72 2.47 -4.56 -7.83
C GLN A 72 2.10 -3.29 -7.07
N ASP A 73 1.91 -2.16 -7.76
CA ASP A 73 1.48 -0.90 -7.14
C ASP A 73 0.12 -1.05 -6.46
N ASP A 74 -0.87 -1.63 -7.14
CA ASP A 74 -2.22 -1.85 -6.57
C ASP A 74 -2.18 -2.67 -5.27
N ILE A 75 -1.33 -3.71 -5.23
CA ILE A 75 -1.15 -4.55 -4.05
C ILE A 75 -0.44 -3.77 -2.93
N ASN A 76 0.60 -3.02 -3.27
CA ASN A 76 1.37 -2.24 -2.31
C ASN A 76 0.52 -1.15 -1.66
N ASP A 77 -0.28 -0.43 -2.45
CA ASP A 77 -1.22 0.57 -1.95
C ASP A 77 -2.26 -0.06 -1.01
N PHE A 78 -2.88 -1.16 -1.42
CA PHE A 78 -3.87 -1.88 -0.60
C PHE A 78 -3.29 -2.33 0.75
N LEU A 79 -2.10 -2.93 0.75
CA LEU A 79 -1.46 -3.39 1.99
C LEU A 79 -0.98 -2.24 2.87
N THR A 80 -0.49 -1.16 2.26
CA THR A 80 -0.03 0.04 2.98
C THR A 80 -1.19 0.77 3.64
N GLU A 81 -2.31 0.96 2.93
CA GLU A 81 -3.54 1.52 3.50
C GLU A 81 -4.01 0.69 4.70
N ARG A 82 -4.01 -0.64 4.56
CA ARG A 82 -4.42 -1.54 5.63
C ARG A 82 -3.51 -1.44 6.86
N MET A 83 -2.20 -1.38 6.68
CA MET A 83 -1.26 -1.14 7.80
C MET A 83 -1.46 0.24 8.42
N GLY A 84 -1.77 1.26 7.62
CA GLY A 84 -2.13 2.60 8.07
C GLY A 84 -3.35 2.59 8.99
N VAL A 85 -4.43 1.91 8.59
CA VAL A 85 -5.63 1.75 9.42
C VAL A 85 -5.30 1.02 10.71
N GLU A 86 -4.57 -0.11 10.65
CA GLU A 86 -4.19 -0.88 11.85
C GLU A 86 -3.29 -0.08 12.80
N THR A 87 -2.41 0.79 12.28
CA THR A 87 -1.54 1.65 13.11
C THR A 87 -2.29 2.82 13.73
N VAL A 88 -3.20 3.46 12.99
CA VAL A 88 -4.07 4.52 13.51
C VAL A 88 -5.02 3.97 14.57
N GLU A 89 -5.62 2.80 14.35
CA GLU A 89 -6.49 2.15 15.34
C GLU A 89 -5.73 1.77 16.62
N LYS A 90 -4.49 1.28 16.49
CA LYS A 90 -3.65 0.97 17.66
C LYS A 90 -3.27 2.24 18.43
N ARG A 91 -2.86 3.29 17.72
CA ARG A 91 -2.51 4.58 18.31
C ARG A 91 -3.70 5.25 18.99
N GLY A 92 -4.88 5.22 18.37
CA GLY A 92 -6.10 5.76 18.98
C GLY A 92 -6.49 5.03 20.27
N LYS A 93 -6.31 3.70 20.32
CA LYS A 93 -6.51 2.93 21.55
C LYS A 93 -5.48 3.30 22.62
N GLU A 94 -4.21 3.42 22.27
CA GLU A 94 -3.13 3.81 23.19
C GLU A 94 -3.38 5.21 23.78
N GLU A 95 -3.74 6.19 22.94
CA GLU A 95 -4.12 7.55 23.37
C GLU A 95 -5.36 7.54 24.29
N GLU A 96 -6.34 6.66 24.04
CA GLU A 96 -7.52 6.49 24.89
C GLU A 96 -7.17 5.84 26.25
N TYR A 97 -6.28 4.85 26.26
CA TYR A 97 -5.76 4.25 27.50
C TYR A 97 -4.96 5.27 28.31
N GLU A 98 -4.06 6.03 27.68
CA GLU A 98 -3.30 7.09 28.34
C GLU A 98 -4.21 8.17 28.92
N LYS A 99 -5.23 8.60 28.16
CA LYS A 99 -6.22 9.58 28.65
C LYS A 99 -6.98 9.04 29.87
N LYS A 100 -7.39 7.78 29.85
CA LYS A 100 -8.08 7.13 30.98
C LYS A 100 -7.19 6.96 32.22
N LEU A 101 -5.88 6.78 32.03
CA LEU A 101 -4.89 6.72 33.11
C LEU A 101 -4.59 8.12 33.70
N LEU A 102 -4.54 9.15 32.85
CA LEU A 102 -4.23 10.53 33.24
C LEU A 102 -5.43 11.29 33.83
N ASP A 103 -6.67 10.94 33.46
CA ASP A 103 -7.89 11.58 33.98
C ASP A 103 -8.16 11.23 35.46
N GLY A 104 -7.31 10.41 36.07
CA GLY A 104 -7.41 10.03 37.47
C GLY A 104 -8.64 9.16 37.71
N ALA A 105 -8.42 7.89 38.00
CA ALA A 105 -9.44 7.12 38.70
C ALA A 105 -9.57 7.66 40.14
N ASP A 106 -10.14 8.87 40.31
CA ASP A 106 -10.88 9.27 41.50
C ASP A 106 -12.29 8.69 41.34
N ASP A 107 -12.39 7.36 41.48
CA ASP A 107 -13.63 6.76 41.96
C ASP A 107 -13.37 6.39 43.41
N ASP A 108 -13.31 7.44 44.25
CA ASP A 108 -13.67 7.37 45.66
C ASP A 108 -15.13 6.90 45.72
N SER A 109 -15.34 5.59 45.63
CA SER A 109 -16.51 4.93 46.18
C SER A 109 -16.07 3.98 47.30
N GLU A 110 -15.50 4.59 48.35
CA GLU A 110 -15.83 4.17 49.70
C GLU A 110 -17.32 4.45 49.92
N GLU A 111 -18.15 3.42 50.00
CA GLU A 111 -19.31 3.41 50.90
C GLU A 111 -19.74 1.95 51.15
N GLU A 112 -19.72 1.61 52.44
CA GLU A 112 -19.99 0.37 53.20
C GLU A 112 -20.81 -0.78 52.59
#